data_AF-A0A8K0GZT6-F1
#
_entry.id   AF-A0A8K0GZT6-F1
#
_cell.length_a   1.000
_cell.length_b   1.000
_cell.length_c   1.000
_cell.angle_alpha   90.00
_cell.angle_beta   90.00
_cell.angle_gamma   90.00
#
_symmetry.space_group_name_H-M   'P 1'
#
loop_
_entity.id
_entity.type
_entity.pdbx_description
1 polymer ?
#
loop_
_entity_poly.entity_id
_entity_poly.type
_entity_poly.pdbx_seq_one_letter_code
_entity_poly.pdbx_strand_id
1 'polypeptide(L)'
;MRGRMRSRTGKMGAIRLAGDGQHIESQRGWRFDHKQQHQHCNHRHSLGLSKLSGPAVVWGKDVGVVGHRKLSAPPHHRSERQLRTSAPPFSWRLLGIFIVKDAMDDVRASSAWVAKHSSHVFVDSSGIEKVVETINSIPRVNWDFEGIHYFDNGPLTVQYLLVLDALNFCFWPDKDLSYDHLASGLKAALLNDKSAFDADRLQKYTGPQLRELLNWPRPLPLEDERIRLLHEVGFELERSFNGKAFNIVEACGKSAIKLVALITRHFPGFRDHSVYKGHQVFLYKRAQIFAADLWGAFQGQGYGEFNDIGSITIMADYIVPAVLQQLGVLKYTSNLVKLIEANSEIVSGSEEEIELRACSIYAVEKMKELISIKSGKQVLSVELDLWLWSFGIQFPSLQHHRTLSIYY
;
A
#
# COMPACT_ATOMS: atom_id res chain seq x y z
N MET A 1 -45.31 58.40 0.97
CA MET A 1 -45.19 57.31 1.95
C MET A 1 -44.53 56.11 1.28
N ARG A 2 -43.43 55.63 1.89
CA ARG A 2 -42.76 54.31 1.83
C ARG A 2 -42.59 53.57 0.49
N GLY A 3 -41.32 53.34 0.13
CA GLY A 3 -40.88 52.21 -0.68
C GLY A 3 -39.43 52.33 -1.13
N ARG A 4 -38.50 51.62 -0.48
CA ARG A 4 -37.20 51.27 -1.10
C ARG A 4 -36.66 49.95 -0.58
N MET A 5 -36.59 49.00 -1.51
CA MET A 5 -35.97 47.68 -1.42
C MET A 5 -34.49 47.76 -1.04
N ARG A 6 -34.05 46.81 -0.21
CA ARG A 6 -32.64 46.48 0.03
C ARG A 6 -32.18 45.46 -1.02
N SER A 7 -31.11 45.76 -1.75
CA SER A 7 -30.30 44.76 -2.46
C SER A 7 -29.09 44.38 -1.59
N ARG A 8 -28.82 43.07 -1.48
CA ARG A 8 -27.62 42.51 -0.86
C ARG A 8 -26.57 42.28 -1.95
N THR A 9 -25.40 42.88 -1.80
CA THR A 9 -24.17 42.48 -2.51
C THR A 9 -23.23 41.85 -1.49
N GLY A 10 -22.90 40.57 -1.68
CA GLY A 10 -21.90 39.85 -0.89
C GLY A 10 -20.51 40.08 -1.49
N LYS A 11 -19.58 40.58 -0.68
CA LYS A 11 -18.16 40.70 -1.01
C LYS A 11 -17.41 39.43 -0.57
N MET A 12 -16.53 38.96 -1.45
CA MET A 12 -15.53 37.91 -1.21
C MET A 12 -14.62 38.28 -0.03
N GLY A 13 -14.44 37.34 0.90
CA GLY A 13 -13.50 37.46 2.01
C GLY A 13 -12.15 36.84 1.65
N ALA A 14 -11.12 37.67 1.57
CA ALA A 14 -9.73 37.25 1.59
C ALA A 14 -9.30 37.01 3.05
N ILE A 15 -8.69 35.86 3.35
CA ILE A 15 -8.14 35.56 4.68
C ILE A 15 -6.69 36.04 4.73
N ARG A 16 -6.44 37.04 5.58
CA ARG A 16 -5.10 37.54 5.94
C ARG A 16 -4.47 36.62 6.99
N LEU A 17 -3.19 36.32 6.80
CA LEU A 17 -2.29 35.82 7.84
C LEU A 17 -1.90 37.00 8.73
N ALA A 18 -2.21 36.91 10.02
CA ALA A 18 -1.73 37.85 11.03
C ALA A 18 -0.58 37.20 11.79
N GLY A 19 0.61 37.78 11.68
CA GLY A 19 1.63 37.68 12.70
C GLY A 19 1.44 38.81 13.71
N ASP A 20 1.60 38.51 14.98
CA ASP A 20 2.25 39.39 15.94
C ASP A 20 2.62 38.58 17.18
N GLY A 21 3.85 38.81 17.65
CA GLY A 21 4.49 38.02 18.70
C GLY A 21 4.00 38.37 20.09
N GLN A 22 3.86 37.33 20.91
CA GLN A 22 4.03 37.42 22.36
C GLN A 22 4.78 36.16 22.83
N HIS A 23 5.85 36.40 23.60
CA HIS A 23 6.56 35.39 24.38
C HIS A 23 5.58 34.62 25.26
N ILE A 24 5.46 33.30 25.08
CA ILE A 24 4.86 32.37 26.05
C ILE A 24 5.70 31.09 26.11
N GLU A 25 5.80 30.62 27.34
CA GLU A 25 6.61 29.55 27.91
C GLU A 25 6.63 28.22 27.15
N SER A 26 7.75 27.54 27.40
CA SER A 26 8.08 26.18 27.03
C SER A 26 7.05 25.13 27.48
N GLN A 27 6.98 24.07 26.67
CA GLN A 27 6.38 22.77 26.94
C GLN A 27 4.84 22.71 27.03
N ARG A 28 4.21 22.44 25.88
CA ARG A 28 3.09 21.49 25.82
C ARG A 28 3.34 20.53 24.66
N GLY A 29 3.68 19.29 25.03
CA GLY A 29 3.71 18.17 24.09
C GLY A 29 2.33 17.99 23.45
N TRP A 30 2.34 17.64 22.18
CA TRP A 30 1.19 17.20 21.42
C TRP A 30 0.57 15.99 22.13
N ARG A 31 -0.41 16.24 23.01
CA ARG A 31 -1.28 15.21 23.58
C ARG A 31 -2.41 15.00 22.59
N PHE A 32 -2.39 13.85 21.93
CA PHE A 32 -3.52 13.33 21.17
C PHE A 32 -4.53 12.78 22.18
N ASP A 33 -5.69 13.42 22.29
CA ASP A 33 -6.79 12.96 23.13
C ASP A 33 -7.90 12.40 22.24
N HIS A 34 -8.12 11.08 22.32
CA HIS A 34 -9.19 10.39 21.62
C HIS A 34 -10.49 10.52 22.42
N LYS A 35 -11.55 11.01 21.76
CA LYS A 35 -12.94 10.62 22.01
C LYS A 35 -13.85 11.21 20.95
N GLN A 36 -14.29 10.37 20.01
CA GLN A 36 -15.67 10.28 19.51
C GLN A 36 -15.66 9.51 18.19
N GLN A 37 -16.16 8.27 18.20
CA GLN A 37 -17.11 7.75 17.20
C GLN A 37 -17.42 6.27 17.50
N HIS A 38 -18.20 6.06 18.56
CA HIS A 38 -19.11 4.92 18.62
C HIS A 38 -20.37 5.40 19.31
N GLN A 39 -21.37 5.80 18.52
CA GLN A 39 -22.77 5.74 18.93
C GLN A 39 -23.69 5.93 17.73
N HIS A 40 -24.67 5.02 17.66
CA HIS A 40 -25.93 5.08 16.93
C HIS A 40 -25.96 4.65 15.47
N CYS A 41 -26.40 3.41 15.26
CA CYS A 41 -27.62 3.19 14.49
C CYS A 41 -28.38 1.98 15.05
N ASN A 42 -29.31 2.26 15.95
CA ASN A 42 -30.25 1.27 16.49
C ASN A 42 -31.64 1.87 16.28
N HIS A 43 -32.31 1.56 15.17
CA HIS A 43 -33.76 1.78 15.04
C HIS A 43 -34.40 0.66 14.23
N ARG A 44 -35.28 -0.06 14.94
CA ARG A 44 -36.30 -0.95 14.42
C ARG A 44 -37.31 -0.13 13.63
N HIS A 45 -37.76 -0.66 12.50
CA HIS A 45 -39.17 -0.60 12.15
C HIS A 45 -39.60 -1.92 11.53
N SER A 46 -40.54 -2.55 12.22
CA SER A 46 -41.36 -3.68 11.81
C SER A 46 -42.52 -3.20 10.93
N LEU A 47 -42.86 -3.98 9.90
CA LEU A 47 -44.20 -4.48 9.52
C LEU A 47 -44.36 -4.55 8.00
N GLY A 48 -44.84 -5.70 7.50
CA GLY A 48 -45.32 -5.83 6.13
C GLY A 48 -45.27 -7.24 5.55
N LEU A 49 -46.03 -8.17 6.13
CA LEU A 49 -46.36 -9.47 5.51
C LEU A 49 -47.07 -9.27 4.17
N SER A 50 -46.63 -9.95 3.11
CA SER A 50 -47.56 -10.59 2.17
C SER A 50 -46.90 -11.77 1.47
N LYS A 51 -47.54 -12.94 1.64
CA LYS A 51 -47.31 -14.18 0.91
C LYS A 51 -47.85 -14.02 -0.51
N LEU A 52 -47.13 -14.50 -1.52
CA LEU A 52 -47.74 -15.13 -2.69
C LEU A 52 -46.80 -16.22 -3.22
N SER A 53 -47.42 -17.29 -3.69
CA SER A 53 -46.91 -18.64 -3.87
C SER A 53 -46.92 -19.07 -5.34
N GLY A 54 -45.79 -19.65 -5.77
CA GLY A 54 -45.67 -20.73 -6.78
C GLY A 54 -45.76 -20.37 -8.28
N PRO A 55 -45.46 -21.32 -9.19
CA PRO A 55 -44.80 -22.62 -9.02
C PRO A 55 -43.54 -22.84 -9.90
N ALA A 56 -42.88 -23.96 -9.64
CA ALA A 56 -41.77 -24.53 -10.40
C ALA A 56 -42.18 -25.02 -11.80
N VAL A 57 -41.23 -25.03 -12.73
CA VAL A 57 -41.29 -25.84 -13.96
C VAL A 57 -40.01 -26.66 -14.08
N VAL A 58 -40.22 -27.97 -14.12
CA VAL A 58 -39.28 -29.06 -14.38
C VAL A 58 -39.56 -29.57 -15.80
N TRP A 59 -38.50 -29.83 -16.57
CA TRP A 59 -38.44 -30.79 -17.68
C TRP A 59 -37.03 -31.41 -17.57
N GLY A 60 -36.79 -32.73 -17.42
CA GLY A 60 -37.39 -33.88 -18.08
C GLY A 60 -36.57 -34.23 -19.33
N LYS A 61 -35.40 -34.86 -19.18
CA LYS A 61 -35.04 -36.24 -19.64
C LYS A 61 -35.42 -36.60 -21.08
N ASP A 62 -34.43 -36.98 -21.91
CA ASP A 62 -34.26 -38.35 -22.45
C ASP A 62 -33.02 -38.46 -23.39
N VAL A 63 -32.06 -39.36 -23.10
CA VAL A 63 -31.81 -40.72 -23.66
C VAL A 63 -31.23 -40.75 -25.08
N GLY A 64 -30.05 -41.40 -25.22
CA GLY A 64 -29.47 -41.78 -26.52
C GLY A 64 -28.11 -42.48 -26.39
N VAL A 65 -28.15 -43.80 -26.25
CA VAL A 65 -27.03 -44.77 -26.15
C VAL A 65 -26.36 -45.03 -27.51
N VAL A 66 -25.09 -45.45 -27.52
CA VAL A 66 -24.38 -46.51 -28.32
C VAL A 66 -22.89 -46.09 -28.38
N GLY A 67 -21.85 -46.87 -28.09
CA GLY A 67 -21.66 -48.30 -27.88
C GLY A 67 -20.28 -48.72 -28.48
N HIS A 68 -19.50 -49.50 -27.72
CA HIS A 68 -18.32 -50.31 -28.11
C HIS A 68 -16.97 -49.56 -28.30
N ARG A 69 -15.80 -50.06 -27.83
CA ARG A 69 -15.33 -51.44 -27.61
C ARG A 69 -14.10 -51.45 -26.66
N LYS A 70 -14.05 -52.42 -25.75
CA LYS A 70 -12.84 -52.90 -25.05
C LYS A 70 -11.92 -53.62 -26.04
N LEU A 71 -10.59 -53.49 -25.89
CA LEU A 71 -9.64 -54.57 -26.17
C LEU A 71 -8.48 -54.52 -25.16
N SER A 72 -8.07 -55.72 -24.78
CA SER A 72 -7.22 -56.14 -23.68
C SER A 72 -5.73 -56.19 -24.07
N ALA A 73 -4.84 -56.10 -23.07
CA ALA A 73 -3.36 -56.22 -23.13
C ALA A 73 -2.87 -57.70 -23.24
N PRO A 74 -1.59 -58.12 -22.96
CA PRO A 74 -0.26 -57.47 -22.81
C PRO A 74 0.87 -58.34 -23.50
N PRO A 75 2.10 -58.56 -22.99
CA PRO A 75 3.15 -57.72 -22.36
C PRO A 75 4.53 -57.78 -23.09
N HIS A 76 5.44 -56.84 -22.81
CA HIS A 76 6.87 -57.14 -22.88
C HIS A 76 7.61 -56.59 -21.66
N HIS A 77 8.18 -57.54 -20.89
CA HIS A 77 9.17 -57.34 -19.85
C HIS A 77 10.41 -56.62 -20.40
N ARG A 78 10.90 -55.59 -19.69
CA ARG A 78 12.34 -55.40 -19.50
C ARG A 78 12.65 -54.64 -18.21
N SER A 79 13.38 -55.34 -17.37
CA SER A 79 14.08 -54.98 -16.13
C SER A 79 14.43 -53.51 -15.91
N GLU A 80 14.02 -53.02 -14.74
CA GLU A 80 14.61 -51.87 -14.06
C GLU A 80 16.09 -52.15 -13.72
N ARG A 81 16.97 -51.24 -14.12
CA ARG A 81 18.31 -51.09 -13.56
C ARG A 81 18.38 -49.72 -12.91
N GLN A 82 18.39 -49.71 -11.58
CA GLN A 82 18.70 -48.54 -10.78
C GLN A 82 20.11 -48.04 -11.12
N LEU A 83 20.20 -46.85 -11.73
CA LEU A 83 21.40 -46.03 -11.73
C LEU A 83 21.15 -44.84 -10.82
N ARG A 84 21.65 -44.96 -9.58
CA ARG A 84 21.83 -43.83 -8.67
C ARG A 84 22.92 -42.94 -9.24
N THR A 85 22.55 -41.81 -9.84
CA THR A 85 23.48 -40.70 -10.07
C THR A 85 23.21 -39.62 -9.04
N SER A 86 24.06 -39.58 -8.01
CA SER A 86 24.15 -38.48 -7.05
C SER A 86 24.82 -37.28 -7.72
N ALA A 87 24.02 -36.39 -8.29
CA ALA A 87 24.47 -35.05 -8.64
C ALA A 87 24.41 -34.17 -7.37
N PRO A 88 25.46 -33.39 -7.04
CA PRO A 88 25.42 -32.48 -5.90
C PRO A 88 24.44 -31.32 -6.19
N PRO A 89 23.80 -30.74 -5.16
CA PRO A 89 22.89 -29.62 -5.35
C PRO A 89 23.65 -28.44 -5.96
N PHE A 90 23.08 -27.87 -7.01
CA PHE A 90 23.56 -26.69 -7.71
C PHE A 90 23.90 -25.57 -6.71
N SER A 91 25.17 -25.21 -6.65
CA SER A 91 25.66 -24.07 -5.88
C SER A 91 25.19 -22.77 -6.54
N TRP A 92 24.22 -22.09 -5.94
CA TRP A 92 23.73 -20.76 -6.35
C TRP A 92 24.79 -19.64 -6.26
N ARG A 93 26.03 -19.95 -5.83
CA ARG A 93 27.06 -18.94 -5.57
C ARG A 93 27.67 -18.29 -6.82
N LEU A 94 27.45 -18.82 -8.02
CA LEU A 94 28.21 -18.38 -9.21
C LEU A 94 27.39 -17.64 -10.29
N LEU A 95 26.10 -17.37 -10.07
CA LEU A 95 25.27 -16.51 -10.95
C LEU A 95 24.82 -15.19 -10.31
N GLY A 96 25.23 -14.92 -9.06
CA GLY A 96 24.81 -13.76 -8.28
C GLY A 96 25.67 -12.50 -8.41
N ILE A 97 26.62 -12.47 -9.34
CA ILE A 97 27.50 -11.29 -9.58
C ILE A 97 27.11 -10.60 -10.89
N PHE A 98 25.81 -10.54 -11.17
CA PHE A 98 25.28 -9.48 -12.04
C PHE A 98 24.66 -8.44 -11.11
N ILE A 99 25.45 -7.39 -10.90
CA ILE A 99 25.13 -6.08 -10.35
C ILE A 99 23.63 -5.95 -10.09
N VAL A 100 23.19 -6.19 -8.84
CA VAL A 100 21.94 -5.59 -8.37
C VAL A 100 22.24 -4.10 -8.36
N LYS A 101 21.91 -3.43 -9.47
CA LYS A 101 21.83 -1.99 -9.51
C LYS A 101 20.89 -1.61 -8.36
N ASP A 102 21.35 -0.73 -7.49
CA ASP A 102 20.69 -0.46 -6.22
C ASP A 102 19.23 -0.08 -6.50
N ALA A 103 18.29 -0.94 -6.09
CA ALA A 103 16.88 -0.80 -6.45
C ALA A 103 16.33 0.58 -6.05
N MET A 104 16.88 1.17 -4.98
CA MET A 104 16.47 2.48 -4.49
C MET A 104 17.15 3.62 -5.26
N ASP A 105 18.35 3.43 -5.81
CA ASP A 105 18.93 4.38 -6.76
C ASP A 105 18.11 4.45 -8.04
N ASP A 106 17.59 3.31 -8.53
CA ASP A 106 16.71 3.29 -9.69
C ASP A 106 15.37 4.00 -9.41
N VAL A 107 14.80 3.86 -8.20
CA VAL A 107 13.62 4.62 -7.77
C VAL A 107 13.92 6.12 -7.76
N ARG A 108 15.00 6.56 -7.12
CA ARG A 108 15.40 7.98 -7.06
C ARG A 108 15.70 8.56 -8.43
N ALA A 109 16.52 7.88 -9.23
CA ALA A 109 16.98 8.36 -10.52
C ALA A 109 15.83 8.46 -11.51
N SER A 110 14.94 7.46 -11.56
CA SER A 110 13.78 7.51 -12.43
C SER A 110 12.76 8.55 -11.95
N SER A 111 12.55 8.71 -10.65
CA SER A 111 11.67 9.75 -10.09
C SER A 111 12.18 11.16 -10.40
N ALA A 112 13.48 11.40 -10.25
CA ALA A 112 14.12 12.66 -10.61
C ALA A 112 14.02 12.93 -12.12
N TRP A 113 14.15 11.88 -12.94
CA TRP A 113 13.97 12.00 -14.39
C TRP A 113 12.53 12.40 -14.75
N VAL A 114 11.52 11.76 -14.15
CA VAL A 114 10.10 12.14 -14.35
C VAL A 114 9.88 13.59 -13.92
N ALA A 115 10.33 13.98 -12.72
CA ALA A 115 10.13 15.35 -12.20
C ALA A 115 10.76 16.44 -13.09
N LYS A 116 11.80 16.12 -13.87
CA LYS A 116 12.43 17.04 -14.83
C LYS A 116 11.66 17.14 -16.16
N HIS A 117 10.89 16.12 -16.53
CA HIS A 117 10.21 16.03 -17.82
C HIS A 117 8.68 16.02 -17.68
N SER A 118 8.17 16.29 -16.48
CA SER A 118 6.76 16.29 -16.14
C SER A 118 6.01 17.40 -16.88
N SER A 119 4.73 17.16 -17.16
CA SER A 119 3.84 18.07 -17.90
C SER A 119 2.59 18.44 -17.11
N HIS A 120 2.25 17.66 -16.09
CA HIS A 120 1.05 17.77 -15.27
C HIS A 120 1.34 18.11 -13.81
N VAL A 121 2.48 17.65 -13.26
CA VAL A 121 2.90 17.87 -11.87
C VAL A 121 4.28 18.52 -11.79
N PHE A 122 4.38 19.63 -11.07
CA PHE A 122 5.62 20.39 -10.91
C PHE A 122 6.03 20.45 -9.44
N VAL A 123 7.32 20.28 -9.18
CA VAL A 123 7.90 20.39 -7.83
C VAL A 123 8.36 21.82 -7.60
N ASP A 124 7.74 22.50 -6.64
CA ASP A 124 7.99 23.91 -6.31
C ASP A 124 9.05 24.02 -5.21
N SER A 125 10.25 24.47 -5.59
CA SER A 125 11.38 24.64 -4.65
C SER A 125 11.08 25.64 -3.54
N SER A 126 10.29 26.69 -3.83
CA SER A 126 9.89 27.66 -2.80
C SER A 126 8.90 27.05 -1.79
N GLY A 127 8.04 26.14 -2.27
CA GLY A 127 7.18 25.32 -1.42
C GLY A 127 7.98 24.41 -0.49
N ILE A 128 9.01 23.74 -1.02
CA ILE A 128 9.95 22.92 -0.22
C ILE A 128 10.61 23.76 0.86
N GLU A 129 11.21 24.90 0.50
CA GLU A 129 11.88 25.79 1.46
C GLU A 129 10.94 26.24 2.57
N LYS A 130 9.72 26.67 2.22
CA LYS A 130 8.70 27.10 3.18
C LYS A 130 8.33 25.99 4.16
N VAL A 131 8.11 24.77 3.68
CA VAL A 131 7.78 23.63 4.55
C VAL A 131 8.95 23.31 5.48
N VAL A 132 10.17 23.25 4.94
CA VAL A 132 11.38 22.95 5.73
C VAL A 132 11.67 24.03 6.78
N GLU A 133 11.37 25.29 6.50
CA GLU A 133 11.50 26.39 7.48
C GLU A 133 10.44 26.36 8.56
N THR A 134 9.23 25.88 8.23
CA THR A 134 8.11 25.82 9.17
C THR A 134 8.21 24.59 10.08
N ILE A 135 8.79 23.49 9.59
CA ILE A 135 8.91 22.24 10.34
C ILE A 135 10.11 22.29 11.30
N ASN A 136 9.88 22.83 12.51
CA ASN A 136 10.92 22.89 13.55
C ASN A 136 11.52 21.50 13.88
N SER A 137 10.67 20.47 13.91
CA SER A 137 11.06 19.07 13.99
C SER A 137 9.98 18.19 13.38
N ILE A 138 10.37 17.10 12.73
CA ILE A 138 9.40 16.13 12.20
C ILE A 138 8.71 15.45 13.39
N PRO A 139 7.37 15.47 13.47
CA PRO A 139 6.65 14.76 14.51
C PRO A 139 6.98 13.27 14.48
N ARG A 140 7.33 12.71 15.63
CA ARG A 140 7.52 11.27 15.76
C ARG A 140 6.15 10.58 15.76
N VAL A 141 5.88 9.79 14.73
CA VAL A 141 4.67 8.97 14.61
C VAL A 141 5.03 7.53 14.99
N ASN A 142 4.27 6.94 15.91
CA ASN A 142 4.44 5.52 16.25
C ASN A 142 3.80 4.66 15.15
N TRP A 143 4.45 3.55 14.80
CA TRP A 143 3.96 2.63 13.77
C TRP A 143 2.57 2.07 14.11
N ASP A 144 2.38 1.49 15.30
CA ASP A 144 1.08 0.97 15.74
C ASP A 144 0.28 1.99 16.57
N PHE A 145 0.20 3.23 16.10
CA PHE A 145 -0.46 4.31 16.88
C PHE A 145 -1.94 4.00 17.19
N GLU A 146 -2.62 3.28 16.32
CA GLU A 146 -4.03 2.88 16.46
C GLU A 146 -4.24 1.51 17.14
N GLY A 147 -3.17 0.75 17.38
CA GLY A 147 -3.29 -0.60 17.96
C GLY A 147 -3.99 -1.61 17.04
N ILE A 148 -4.05 -1.34 15.73
CA ILE A 148 -4.77 -2.15 14.73
C ILE A 148 -3.91 -3.28 14.16
N HIS A 149 -2.60 -3.28 14.41
CA HIS A 149 -1.70 -4.28 13.85
C HIS A 149 -1.52 -5.50 14.76
N TYR A 150 -1.27 -6.66 14.15
CA TYR A 150 -0.84 -7.85 14.89
C TYR A 150 0.64 -7.73 15.25
N PHE A 151 0.98 -8.01 16.51
CA PHE A 151 2.36 -8.04 16.97
C PHE A 151 2.55 -9.07 18.08
N ASP A 152 3.50 -9.97 17.89
CA ASP A 152 3.94 -10.98 18.86
C ASP A 152 5.45 -11.02 19.08
N ASN A 153 6.16 -10.01 18.56
CA ASN A 153 7.61 -9.93 18.59
C ASN A 153 8.31 -11.18 17.99
N GLY A 154 7.64 -11.90 17.10
CA GLY A 154 8.10 -13.17 16.55
C GLY A 154 7.87 -13.32 15.05
N PRO A 155 8.15 -14.52 14.50
CA PRO A 155 8.03 -14.79 13.07
C PRO A 155 6.63 -14.58 12.48
N LEU A 156 5.58 -14.73 13.28
CA LEU A 156 4.20 -14.57 12.80
C LEU A 156 3.86 -13.10 12.57
N THR A 157 4.48 -12.16 13.29
CA THR A 157 4.44 -10.73 12.94
C THR A 157 5.00 -10.49 11.54
N VAL A 158 6.14 -11.09 11.19
CA VAL A 158 6.74 -10.95 9.85
C VAL A 158 5.80 -11.52 8.77
N GLN A 159 5.17 -12.66 9.05
CA GLN A 159 4.19 -13.27 8.16
C GLN A 159 2.95 -12.39 7.97
N TYR A 160 2.44 -11.80 9.06
CA TYR A 160 1.34 -10.83 9.04
C TYR A 160 1.65 -9.63 8.16
N LEU A 161 2.81 -9.00 8.35
CA LEU A 161 3.20 -7.79 7.60
C LEU A 161 3.29 -8.07 6.10
N LEU A 162 3.87 -9.21 5.70
CA LEU A 162 3.95 -9.56 4.28
C LEU A 162 2.55 -9.72 3.64
N VAL A 163 1.61 -10.33 4.35
CA VAL A 163 0.22 -10.51 3.88
C VAL A 163 -0.53 -9.18 3.87
N LEU A 164 -0.36 -8.36 4.90
CA LEU A 164 -0.92 -7.02 5.00
C LEU A 164 -0.48 -6.18 3.80
N ASP A 165 0.83 -6.13 3.51
CA ASP A 165 1.38 -5.34 2.41
C ASP A 165 1.05 -5.90 1.04
N ALA A 166 0.86 -7.22 0.93
CA ALA A 166 0.34 -7.86 -0.27
C ALA A 166 -1.11 -7.43 -0.58
N LEU A 167 -1.84 -6.88 0.38
CA LEU A 167 -3.22 -6.42 0.26
C LEU A 167 -3.39 -4.89 0.43
N ASN A 168 -2.32 -4.16 0.78
CA ASN A 168 -2.36 -2.74 1.10
C ASN A 168 -2.43 -1.85 -0.16
N PHE A 169 -3.58 -1.87 -0.84
CA PHE A 169 -3.86 -1.04 -2.01
C PHE A 169 -5.36 -0.76 -2.20
N CYS A 170 -5.67 0.36 -2.87
CA CYS A 170 -6.94 0.73 -3.49
C CYS A 170 -8.19 0.58 -2.61
N PHE A 171 -8.31 1.45 -1.61
CA PHE A 171 -9.47 1.48 -0.70
C PHE A 171 -10.58 2.44 -1.17
N TRP A 172 -10.25 3.47 -1.95
CA TRP A 172 -11.17 4.56 -2.33
C TRP A 172 -12.47 4.16 -3.07
N PRO A 173 -12.57 3.04 -3.83
CA PRO A 173 -13.82 2.70 -4.51
C PRO A 173 -14.96 2.36 -3.55
N ASP A 174 -14.66 1.90 -2.33
CA ASP A 174 -15.64 1.68 -1.28
C ASP A 174 -15.40 2.69 -0.15
N LYS A 175 -16.30 3.67 -0.05
CA LYS A 175 -16.18 4.79 0.91
C LYS A 175 -16.14 4.36 2.39
N ASP A 176 -16.62 3.17 2.71
CA ASP A 176 -16.61 2.67 4.09
C ASP A 176 -15.35 1.82 4.36
N LEU A 177 -14.63 1.40 3.31
CA LEU A 177 -13.42 0.60 3.43
C LEU A 177 -12.21 1.51 3.67
N SER A 178 -11.41 1.15 4.66
CA SER A 178 -10.15 1.84 4.98
C SER A 178 -9.03 0.83 5.22
N TYR A 179 -7.80 1.34 5.30
CA TYR A 179 -6.64 0.56 5.73
C TYR A 179 -6.88 -0.14 7.08
N ASP A 180 -7.52 0.53 8.04
CA ASP A 180 -7.77 0.00 9.38
C ASP A 180 -8.59 -1.28 9.34
N HIS A 181 -9.58 -1.36 8.42
CA HIS A 181 -10.39 -2.56 8.23
C HIS A 181 -9.55 -3.75 7.76
N LEU A 182 -8.59 -3.50 6.86
CA LEU A 182 -7.64 -4.51 6.42
C LEU A 182 -6.73 -4.96 7.57
N ALA A 183 -6.06 -4.01 8.23
CA ALA A 183 -5.09 -4.31 9.28
C ALA A 183 -5.72 -5.01 10.49
N SER A 184 -6.84 -4.48 11.00
CA SER A 184 -7.57 -5.03 12.15
C SER A 184 -8.26 -6.35 11.84
N GLY A 185 -8.79 -6.53 10.63
CA GLY A 185 -9.37 -7.79 10.17
C GLY A 185 -8.32 -8.90 10.13
N LEU A 186 -7.19 -8.67 9.47
CA LEU A 186 -6.08 -9.64 9.43
C LEU A 186 -5.53 -9.94 10.83
N LYS A 187 -5.46 -8.94 11.71
CA LYS A 187 -5.10 -9.14 13.13
C LYS A 187 -6.09 -10.06 13.83
N ALA A 188 -7.41 -9.80 13.70
CA ALA A 188 -8.45 -10.62 14.30
C ALA A 188 -8.39 -12.07 13.79
N ALA A 189 -8.15 -12.26 12.49
CA ALA A 189 -7.96 -13.59 11.90
C ALA A 189 -6.80 -14.35 12.56
N LEU A 190 -5.63 -13.73 12.75
CA LEU A 190 -4.48 -14.36 13.42
C LEU A 190 -4.65 -14.55 14.93
N LEU A 191 -5.47 -13.74 15.59
CA LEU A 191 -5.82 -13.96 17.00
C LEU A 191 -6.73 -15.18 17.15
N ASN A 192 -7.62 -15.41 16.18
CA ASN A 192 -8.53 -16.57 16.17
C ASN A 192 -7.83 -17.86 15.70
N ASP A 193 -7.00 -17.78 14.68
CA ASP A 193 -6.28 -18.91 14.08
C ASP A 193 -4.86 -18.51 13.69
N LYS A 194 -3.87 -18.98 14.45
CA LYS A 194 -2.45 -18.70 14.21
C LYS A 194 -1.94 -19.27 12.88
N SER A 195 -2.64 -20.24 12.30
CA SER A 195 -2.32 -20.82 10.99
C SER A 195 -2.98 -20.07 9.83
N ALA A 196 -3.78 -19.03 10.08
CA ALA A 196 -4.56 -18.37 9.03
C ALA A 196 -3.72 -17.91 7.82
N PHE A 197 -2.44 -17.59 8.03
CA PHE A 197 -1.52 -17.15 6.96
C PHE A 197 -0.41 -18.16 6.64
N ASP A 198 -0.61 -19.44 6.95
CA ASP A 198 0.26 -20.49 6.43
C ASP A 198 0.18 -20.54 4.89
N ALA A 199 1.33 -20.81 4.27
CA ALA A 199 1.53 -20.70 2.83
C ALA A 199 0.55 -21.55 2.00
N ASP A 200 0.22 -22.76 2.47
CA ASP A 200 -0.72 -23.66 1.78
C ASP A 200 -2.18 -23.18 1.88
N ARG A 201 -2.52 -22.39 2.91
CA ARG A 201 -3.84 -21.79 3.09
C ARG A 201 -3.98 -20.51 2.27
N LEU A 202 -2.93 -19.68 2.25
CA LEU A 202 -2.89 -18.48 1.41
C LEU A 202 -3.20 -18.80 -0.06
N GLN A 203 -2.69 -19.93 -0.57
CA GLN A 203 -2.95 -20.43 -1.93
C GLN A 203 -4.40 -20.86 -2.21
N LYS A 204 -5.23 -21.02 -1.19
CA LYS A 204 -6.58 -21.59 -1.30
C LYS A 204 -7.69 -20.60 -0.98
N TYR A 205 -7.35 -19.43 -0.42
CA TYR A 205 -8.37 -18.44 -0.07
C TYR A 205 -9.17 -18.00 -1.29
N THR A 206 -10.46 -17.80 -1.07
CA THR A 206 -11.42 -17.27 -2.04
C THR A 206 -11.88 -15.88 -1.61
N GLY A 207 -12.47 -15.11 -2.53
CA GLY A 207 -13.04 -13.79 -2.22
C GLY A 207 -13.94 -13.77 -0.98
N PRO A 208 -14.94 -14.68 -0.88
CA PRO A 208 -15.75 -14.83 0.34
C PRO A 208 -14.97 -15.10 1.62
N GLN A 209 -13.92 -15.94 1.56
CA GLN A 209 -13.09 -16.23 2.74
C GLN A 209 -12.19 -15.05 3.11
N LEU A 210 -11.66 -14.31 2.14
CA LEU A 210 -10.94 -13.06 2.41
C LEU A 210 -11.85 -12.06 3.12
N ARG A 211 -13.10 -11.93 2.67
CA ARG A 211 -14.10 -11.11 3.35
C ARG A 211 -14.38 -11.58 4.78
N GLU A 212 -14.46 -12.89 5.01
CA GLU A 212 -14.59 -13.45 6.36
C GLU A 212 -13.39 -13.10 7.25
N LEU A 213 -12.15 -13.23 6.73
CA LEU A 213 -10.93 -12.82 7.45
C LEU A 213 -10.98 -11.35 7.85
N LEU A 214 -11.51 -10.48 6.97
CA LEU A 214 -11.58 -9.04 7.20
C LEU A 214 -12.86 -8.61 7.94
N ASN A 215 -13.76 -9.53 8.26
CA ASN A 215 -15.11 -9.22 8.73
C ASN A 215 -15.84 -8.19 7.83
N TRP A 216 -15.68 -8.34 6.51
CA TRP A 216 -16.19 -7.40 5.51
C TRP A 216 -17.43 -7.96 4.79
N PRO A 217 -18.56 -7.23 4.74
CA PRO A 217 -19.85 -7.82 4.35
C PRO A 217 -20.09 -7.95 2.84
N ARG A 218 -19.25 -7.35 1.99
CA ARG A 218 -19.50 -7.21 0.54
C ARG A 218 -18.20 -7.29 -0.26
N PRO A 219 -18.24 -7.50 -1.60
CA PRO A 219 -17.03 -7.62 -2.41
C PRO A 219 -16.03 -6.48 -2.20
N LEU A 220 -14.75 -6.81 -2.07
CA LEU A 220 -13.67 -5.82 -1.96
C LEU A 220 -13.36 -5.19 -3.33
N PRO A 221 -12.89 -3.92 -3.36
CA PRO A 221 -12.28 -3.37 -4.57
C PRO A 221 -11.12 -4.27 -5.04
N LEU A 222 -11.14 -4.65 -6.32
CA LEU A 222 -10.15 -5.55 -6.92
C LEU A 222 -10.04 -6.90 -6.17
N GLU A 223 -11.17 -7.47 -5.70
CA GLU A 223 -11.19 -8.72 -4.91
C GLU A 223 -10.43 -9.87 -5.59
N ASP A 224 -10.64 -10.08 -6.90
CA ASP A 224 -9.93 -11.16 -7.62
C ASP A 224 -8.41 -10.95 -7.64
N GLU A 225 -7.94 -9.71 -7.79
CA GLU A 225 -6.51 -9.39 -7.71
C GLU A 225 -5.96 -9.58 -6.29
N ARG A 226 -6.74 -9.24 -5.25
CA ARG A 226 -6.35 -9.51 -3.85
C ARG A 226 -6.16 -11.00 -3.62
N ILE A 227 -7.07 -11.83 -4.15
CA ILE A 227 -6.95 -13.29 -4.06
C ILE A 227 -5.74 -13.78 -4.85
N ARG A 228 -5.55 -13.30 -6.08
CA ARG A 228 -4.37 -13.64 -6.90
C ARG A 228 -3.06 -13.32 -6.17
N LEU A 229 -2.99 -12.18 -5.49
CA LEU A 229 -1.82 -11.77 -4.70
C LEU A 229 -1.61 -12.62 -3.44
N LEU A 230 -2.68 -13.04 -2.76
CA LEU A 230 -2.53 -14.02 -1.66
C LEU A 230 -2.01 -15.36 -2.15
N HIS A 231 -2.50 -15.82 -3.30
CA HIS A 231 -2.03 -17.06 -3.92
C HIS A 231 -0.57 -16.95 -4.31
N GLU A 232 -0.16 -15.82 -4.89
CA GLU A 232 1.23 -15.52 -5.22
C GLU A 232 2.13 -15.57 -3.98
N VAL A 233 1.71 -14.92 -2.89
CA VAL A 233 2.47 -14.93 -1.62
C VAL A 233 2.60 -16.35 -1.08
N GLY A 234 1.50 -17.09 -0.99
CA GLY A 234 1.52 -18.46 -0.47
C GLY A 234 2.40 -19.40 -1.31
N PHE A 235 2.25 -19.36 -2.63
CA PHE A 235 3.03 -20.20 -3.54
C PHE A 235 4.52 -19.93 -3.44
N GLU A 236 4.93 -18.66 -3.48
CA GLU A 236 6.35 -18.31 -3.49
C GLU A 236 7.00 -18.51 -2.12
N LEU A 237 6.26 -18.30 -1.03
CA LEU A 237 6.72 -18.67 0.31
C LEU A 237 7.00 -20.17 0.42
N GLU A 238 6.08 -21.03 -0.02
CA GLU A 238 6.28 -22.48 0.01
C GLU A 238 7.45 -22.91 -0.86
N ARG A 239 7.53 -22.38 -2.09
CA ARG A 239 8.53 -22.73 -3.09
C ARG A 239 9.97 -22.34 -2.68
N SER A 240 10.15 -21.13 -2.14
CA SER A 240 11.47 -20.51 -2.02
C SER A 240 11.88 -20.18 -0.58
N PHE A 241 10.93 -20.18 0.36
CA PHE A 241 11.14 -19.69 1.72
C PHE A 241 10.53 -20.61 2.79
N ASN A 242 10.40 -21.91 2.50
CA ASN A 242 9.88 -22.94 3.41
C ASN A 242 8.53 -22.57 4.07
N GLY A 243 7.69 -21.82 3.35
CA GLY A 243 6.39 -21.36 3.80
C GLY A 243 6.41 -20.24 4.84
N LYS A 244 7.57 -19.62 5.11
CA LYS A 244 7.73 -18.66 6.22
C LYS A 244 8.42 -17.36 5.78
N ALA A 245 7.73 -16.23 5.95
CA ALA A 245 8.21 -14.91 5.52
C ALA A 245 9.50 -14.45 6.20
N PHE A 246 9.77 -14.88 7.44
CA PHE A 246 11.01 -14.52 8.15
C PHE A 246 12.27 -15.00 7.43
N ASN A 247 12.20 -16.09 6.64
CA ASN A 247 13.34 -16.55 5.83
C ASN A 247 13.73 -15.52 4.75
N ILE A 248 12.80 -14.70 4.26
CA ILE A 248 13.08 -13.59 3.35
C ILE A 248 13.88 -12.50 4.09
N VAL A 249 13.45 -12.17 5.31
CA VAL A 249 14.10 -11.16 6.16
C VAL A 249 15.51 -11.61 6.56
N GLU A 250 15.71 -12.88 6.90
CA GLU A 250 17.05 -13.42 7.15
C GLU A 250 17.93 -13.37 5.90
N ALA A 251 17.38 -13.70 4.73
CA ALA A 251 18.10 -13.69 3.47
C ALA A 251 18.55 -12.28 3.02
N CYS A 252 17.87 -11.21 3.45
CA CYS A 252 18.29 -9.85 3.11
C CYS A 252 19.56 -9.40 3.85
N GLY A 253 19.94 -10.09 4.93
CA GLY A 253 21.17 -9.80 5.68
C GLY A 253 21.19 -8.39 6.27
N LYS A 254 20.09 -7.96 6.88
CA LYS A 254 19.93 -6.63 7.51
C LYS A 254 20.10 -5.46 6.52
N SER A 255 19.69 -5.65 5.27
CA SER A 255 19.66 -4.60 4.25
C SER A 255 18.24 -4.42 3.70
N ALA A 256 17.66 -3.26 3.93
CA ALA A 256 16.37 -2.85 3.41
C ALA A 256 16.38 -2.81 1.88
N ILE A 257 17.48 -2.35 1.26
CA ILE A 257 17.64 -2.38 -0.21
C ILE A 257 17.58 -3.81 -0.72
N LYS A 258 18.32 -4.74 -0.10
CA LYS A 258 18.28 -6.16 -0.49
C LYS A 258 16.91 -6.77 -0.22
N LEU A 259 16.21 -6.36 0.84
CA LEU A 259 14.86 -6.83 1.12
C LEU A 259 13.90 -6.42 0.00
N VAL A 260 13.90 -5.14 -0.41
CA VAL A 260 13.08 -4.66 -1.53
C VAL A 260 13.44 -5.41 -2.83
N ALA A 261 14.72 -5.62 -3.09
CA ALA A 261 15.17 -6.39 -4.26
C ALA A 261 14.71 -7.86 -4.22
N LEU A 262 14.75 -8.52 -3.05
CA LEU A 262 14.24 -9.88 -2.88
C LEU A 262 12.73 -9.94 -3.08
N ILE A 263 11.97 -9.03 -2.46
CA ILE A 263 10.51 -8.97 -2.60
C ILE A 263 10.12 -8.78 -4.07
N THR A 264 10.67 -7.76 -4.73
CA THR A 264 10.35 -7.48 -6.14
C THR A 264 10.82 -8.59 -7.08
N ARG A 265 11.92 -9.29 -6.77
CA ARG A 265 12.37 -10.44 -7.56
C ARG A 265 11.39 -11.61 -7.46
N HIS A 266 10.94 -11.95 -6.26
CA HIS A 266 10.17 -13.16 -5.99
C HIS A 266 8.66 -12.98 -6.19
N PHE A 267 8.12 -11.79 -5.91
CA PHE A 267 6.67 -11.52 -5.94
C PHE A 267 6.33 -10.47 -7.02
N PRO A 268 5.90 -10.89 -8.23
CA PRO A 268 5.52 -9.98 -9.30
C PRO A 268 4.51 -8.90 -8.91
N GLY A 269 3.58 -9.18 -8.00
CA GLY A 269 2.60 -8.23 -7.50
C GLY A 269 3.20 -7.02 -6.79
N PHE A 270 4.43 -7.13 -6.30
CA PHE A 270 5.18 -6.05 -5.66
C PHE A 270 6.04 -5.24 -6.65
N ARG A 271 6.10 -5.63 -7.93
CA ARG A 271 6.85 -4.93 -8.99
C ARG A 271 6.08 -3.72 -9.47
N ASP A 272 6.01 -2.71 -8.62
CA ASP A 272 5.44 -1.40 -8.94
C ASP A 272 6.42 -0.58 -9.79
N HIS A 273 6.29 -0.68 -11.11
CA HIS A 273 7.08 0.03 -12.11
C HIS A 273 6.21 0.36 -13.33
N SER A 274 6.58 1.39 -14.09
CA SER A 274 5.83 1.87 -15.27
C SER A 274 6.77 2.39 -16.36
N VAL A 275 6.23 2.75 -17.52
CA VAL A 275 6.98 3.38 -18.61
C VAL A 275 6.45 4.78 -18.86
N TYR A 276 7.31 5.78 -18.69
CA TYR A 276 6.97 7.19 -18.87
C TYR A 276 7.84 7.80 -19.96
N LYS A 277 7.23 8.27 -21.06
CA LYS A 277 7.94 8.86 -22.21
C LYS A 277 9.13 8.00 -22.68
N GLY A 278 8.89 6.69 -22.78
CA GLY A 278 9.89 5.69 -23.21
C GLY A 278 10.95 5.31 -22.15
N HIS A 279 10.87 5.86 -20.93
CA HIS A 279 11.81 5.57 -19.86
C HIS A 279 11.17 4.69 -18.79
N GLN A 280 11.93 3.70 -18.30
CA GLN A 280 11.50 2.85 -17.20
C GLN A 280 11.49 3.64 -15.89
N VAL A 281 10.36 3.62 -15.20
CA VAL A 281 10.16 4.24 -13.89
C VAL A 281 9.91 3.18 -12.84
N PHE A 282 10.53 3.34 -11.67
CA PHE A 282 10.43 2.40 -10.55
C PHE A 282 9.87 3.11 -9.32
N LEU A 283 8.92 2.48 -8.64
CA LEU A 283 8.25 3.04 -7.46
C LEU A 283 8.27 2.07 -6.29
N TYR A 284 8.05 0.78 -6.53
CA TYR A 284 8.16 -0.31 -5.53
C TYR A 284 7.43 -0.05 -4.20
N LYS A 285 6.32 0.68 -4.21
CA LYS A 285 5.65 1.23 -3.00
C LYS A 285 5.45 0.18 -1.92
N ARG A 286 4.75 -0.92 -2.22
CA ARG A 286 4.43 -1.97 -1.22
C ARG A 286 5.64 -2.78 -0.76
N ALA A 287 6.66 -2.90 -1.61
CA ALA A 287 7.91 -3.56 -1.21
C ALA A 287 8.71 -2.68 -0.23
N GLN A 288 8.67 -1.35 -0.42
CA GLN A 288 9.23 -0.38 0.51
C GLN A 288 8.44 -0.34 1.82
N ILE A 289 7.10 -0.40 1.78
CA ILE A 289 6.26 -0.50 2.99
C ILE A 289 6.68 -1.72 3.82
N PHE A 290 6.87 -2.89 3.23
CA PHE A 290 7.26 -4.08 4.00
C PHE A 290 8.56 -3.89 4.79
N ALA A 291 9.55 -3.19 4.22
CA ALA A 291 10.76 -2.84 4.95
C ALA A 291 10.49 -1.81 6.07
N ALA A 292 9.67 -0.78 5.78
CA ALA A 292 9.29 0.24 6.74
C ALA A 292 8.47 -0.33 7.92
N ASP A 293 7.54 -1.23 7.66
CA ASP A 293 6.69 -1.88 8.65
C ASP A 293 7.48 -2.81 9.56
N LEU A 294 8.43 -3.58 9.01
CA LEU A 294 9.36 -4.37 9.83
C LEU A 294 10.20 -3.47 10.74
N TRP A 295 10.77 -2.40 10.19
CA TRP A 295 11.56 -1.44 10.97
C TRP A 295 10.72 -0.78 12.07
N GLY A 296 9.49 -0.36 11.75
CA GLY A 296 8.56 0.28 12.68
C GLY A 296 8.06 -0.65 13.78
N ALA A 297 7.59 -1.84 13.41
CA ALA A 297 7.04 -2.85 14.34
C ALA A 297 8.10 -3.34 15.35
N PHE A 298 9.32 -3.60 14.87
CA PHE A 298 10.41 -4.09 15.73
C PHE A 298 11.35 -2.98 16.22
N GLN A 299 11.00 -1.71 16.01
CA GLN A 299 11.76 -0.54 16.47
C GLN A 299 13.24 -0.56 16.08
N GLY A 300 13.54 -1.02 14.87
CA GLY A 300 14.91 -1.13 14.36
C GLY A 300 15.73 -2.28 14.97
N GLN A 301 15.09 -3.25 15.63
CA GLN A 301 15.76 -4.40 16.27
C GLN A 301 15.26 -5.72 15.67
N GLY A 302 15.97 -6.82 15.89
CA GLY A 302 15.53 -8.15 15.46
C GLY A 302 15.21 -8.21 13.96
N TYR A 303 13.96 -8.54 13.61
CA TYR A 303 13.50 -8.59 12.21
C TYR A 303 13.39 -7.21 11.54
N GLY A 304 13.39 -6.12 12.30
CA GLY A 304 13.40 -4.75 11.79
C GLY A 304 14.79 -4.10 11.77
N GLU A 305 15.85 -4.83 12.10
CA GLU A 305 17.21 -4.30 12.12
C GLU A 305 17.78 -4.20 10.69
N PHE A 306 17.85 -2.97 10.17
CA PHE A 306 18.42 -2.67 8.86
C PHE A 306 19.53 -1.63 8.97
N ASN A 307 20.68 -1.89 8.34
CA ASN A 307 21.84 -1.00 8.35
C ASN A 307 21.67 0.21 7.40
N ASP A 308 20.73 0.11 6.47
CA ASP A 308 20.55 1.02 5.34
C ASP A 308 19.08 1.46 5.19
N ILE A 309 18.28 1.43 6.26
CA ILE A 309 16.86 1.85 6.23
C ILE A 309 16.68 3.26 5.66
N GLY A 310 17.65 4.16 5.87
CA GLY A 310 17.62 5.51 5.30
C GLY A 310 17.70 5.57 3.76
N SER A 311 17.91 4.42 3.11
CA SER A 311 18.01 4.29 1.65
C SER A 311 16.67 4.00 0.98
N ILE A 312 15.61 3.61 1.71
CA ILE A 312 14.26 3.60 1.12
C ILE A 312 13.75 5.04 0.95
N THR A 313 12.78 5.24 0.06
CA THR A 313 12.13 6.52 -0.18
C THR A 313 10.78 6.57 0.53
N ILE A 314 10.01 7.65 0.30
CA ILE A 314 8.59 7.64 0.65
C ILE A 314 7.83 6.58 -0.15
N MET A 315 6.67 6.18 0.36
CA MET A 315 5.80 5.18 -0.23
C MET A 315 4.63 5.86 -0.93
N ALA A 316 4.94 6.47 -2.09
CA ALA A 316 4.05 7.34 -2.85
C ALA A 316 2.71 6.67 -3.24
N ASP A 317 1.71 6.93 -2.41
CA ASP A 317 0.31 6.51 -2.55
C ASP A 317 -0.56 7.68 -3.08
N TYR A 318 -1.86 7.70 -2.73
CA TYR A 318 -2.74 8.82 -3.07
C TYR A 318 -2.78 9.95 -2.03
N ILE A 319 -2.41 9.70 -0.78
CA ILE A 319 -2.45 10.70 0.31
C ILE A 319 -1.24 11.63 0.23
N VAL A 320 -0.03 11.08 0.12
CA VAL A 320 1.21 11.86 0.16
C VAL A 320 1.25 12.96 -0.92
N PRO A 321 0.93 12.68 -2.20
CA PRO A 321 0.89 13.73 -3.22
C PRO A 321 -0.14 14.83 -2.90
N ALA A 322 -1.32 14.44 -2.37
CA ALA A 322 -2.35 15.40 -1.99
C ALA A 322 -1.91 16.34 -0.87
N VAL A 323 -1.22 15.81 0.15
CA VAL A 323 -0.63 16.60 1.23
C VAL A 323 0.44 17.53 0.69
N LEU A 324 1.36 17.04 -0.15
CA LEU A 324 2.41 17.87 -0.74
C LEU A 324 1.83 19.00 -1.61
N GLN A 325 0.72 18.76 -2.31
CA GLN A 325 0.00 19.82 -3.04
C GLN A 325 -0.55 20.88 -2.08
N GLN A 326 -1.22 20.46 -1.00
CA GLN A 326 -1.79 21.38 0.00
C GLN A 326 -0.71 22.22 0.70
N LEU A 327 0.46 21.63 0.97
CA LEU A 327 1.62 22.32 1.51
C LEU A 327 2.29 23.26 0.49
N GLY A 328 1.88 23.18 -0.78
CA GLY A 328 2.41 23.97 -1.87
C GLY A 328 3.74 23.46 -2.43
N VAL A 329 4.19 22.27 -2.03
CA VAL A 329 5.39 21.58 -2.54
C VAL A 329 5.16 21.05 -3.95
N LEU A 330 3.96 20.54 -4.24
CA LEU A 330 3.56 20.17 -5.59
C LEU A 330 2.57 21.18 -6.16
N LYS A 331 2.70 21.46 -7.46
CA LYS A 331 1.74 22.25 -8.25
C LYS A 331 1.23 21.38 -9.39
N TYR A 332 -0.08 21.41 -9.61
CA TYR A 332 -0.72 20.64 -10.68
C TYR A 332 -1.23 21.57 -11.77
N THR A 333 -1.28 21.08 -13.00
CA THR A 333 -2.00 21.76 -14.07
C THR A 333 -3.48 21.92 -13.72
N SER A 334 -4.13 22.96 -14.25
CA SER A 334 -5.55 23.21 -13.99
C SER A 334 -6.46 22.05 -14.40
N ASN A 335 -6.08 21.28 -15.42
CA ASN A 335 -6.84 20.11 -15.85
C ASN A 335 -6.72 18.97 -14.82
N LEU A 336 -5.52 18.68 -14.32
CA LEU A 336 -5.32 17.66 -13.30
C LEU A 336 -6.05 18.01 -11.99
N VAL A 337 -6.03 19.28 -11.57
CA VAL A 337 -6.81 19.75 -10.42
C VAL A 337 -8.31 19.47 -10.63
N LYS A 338 -8.86 19.82 -11.80
CA LYS A 338 -10.28 19.58 -12.11
C LYS A 338 -10.65 18.09 -12.10
N LEU A 339 -9.77 17.21 -12.58
CA LEU A 339 -10.01 15.76 -12.55
C LEU A 339 -10.11 15.26 -11.10
N ILE A 340 -9.18 15.69 -10.24
CA ILE A 340 -9.17 15.35 -8.81
C ILE A 340 -10.42 15.90 -8.11
N GLU A 341 -10.75 17.17 -8.29
CA GLU A 341 -11.95 17.80 -7.71
C GLU A 341 -13.26 17.16 -8.18
N ALA A 342 -13.29 16.69 -9.43
CA ALA A 342 -14.43 15.97 -10.00
C ALA A 342 -14.49 14.49 -9.54
N ASN A 343 -13.55 14.03 -8.70
CA ASN A 343 -13.42 12.62 -8.32
C ASN A 343 -13.32 11.67 -9.53
N SER A 344 -12.78 12.17 -10.65
CA SER A 344 -12.61 11.37 -11.86
C SER A 344 -11.45 10.40 -11.68
N GLU A 345 -11.62 9.19 -12.20
CA GLU A 345 -10.56 8.20 -12.19
C GLU A 345 -9.42 8.65 -13.12
N ILE A 346 -8.19 8.59 -12.62
CA ILE A 346 -6.96 8.76 -13.38
C ILE A 346 -6.42 7.36 -13.65
N VAL A 347 -6.27 7.05 -14.93
CA VAL A 347 -5.87 5.72 -15.41
C VAL A 347 -4.49 5.34 -14.87
N SER A 348 -4.36 4.12 -14.35
CA SER A 348 -3.07 3.61 -13.88
C SER A 348 -2.06 3.55 -15.03
N GLY A 349 -0.86 4.08 -14.82
CA GLY A 349 0.18 4.18 -15.85
C GLY A 349 -0.01 5.35 -16.83
N SER A 350 -0.97 6.25 -16.61
CA SER A 350 -1.03 7.51 -17.36
C SER A 350 0.11 8.46 -16.98
N GLU A 351 0.38 9.47 -17.80
CA GLU A 351 1.39 10.49 -17.46
C GLU A 351 1.06 11.19 -16.15
N GLU A 352 -0.22 11.54 -15.92
CA GLU A 352 -0.66 12.17 -14.69
C GLU A 352 -0.42 11.30 -13.44
N GLU A 353 -0.77 10.02 -13.49
CA GLU A 353 -0.57 9.10 -12.36
C GLU A 353 0.91 8.90 -12.04
N ILE A 354 1.72 8.64 -13.07
CA ILE A 354 3.16 8.43 -12.88
C ILE A 354 3.81 9.69 -12.32
N GLU A 355 3.47 10.87 -12.86
CA GLU A 355 3.99 12.14 -12.38
C GLU A 355 3.57 12.45 -10.94
N LEU A 356 2.33 12.20 -10.55
CA LEU A 356 1.85 12.38 -9.17
C LEU A 356 2.72 11.60 -8.17
N ARG A 357 3.07 10.35 -8.51
CA ARG A 357 3.82 9.47 -7.61
C ARG A 357 5.33 9.77 -7.65
N ALA A 358 5.92 9.85 -8.84
CA ALA A 358 7.34 10.09 -9.02
C ALA A 358 7.78 11.49 -8.56
N CYS A 359 7.00 12.53 -8.85
CA CYS A 359 7.31 13.89 -8.37
C CYS A 359 7.20 13.98 -6.84
N SER A 360 6.32 13.19 -6.20
CA SER A 360 6.26 13.12 -4.73
C SER A 360 7.53 12.52 -4.15
N ILE A 361 8.03 11.42 -4.72
CA ILE A 361 9.31 10.81 -4.29
C ILE A 361 10.44 11.82 -4.42
N TYR A 362 10.56 12.44 -5.59
CA TYR A 362 11.59 13.44 -5.83
C TYR A 362 11.49 14.64 -4.87
N ALA A 363 10.28 15.17 -4.65
CA ALA A 363 10.06 16.31 -3.77
C ALA A 363 10.48 16.00 -2.32
N VAL A 364 10.13 14.82 -1.79
CA VAL A 364 10.49 14.48 -0.41
C VAL A 364 11.98 14.18 -0.26
N GLU A 365 12.64 13.57 -1.25
CA GLU A 365 14.11 13.43 -1.20
C GLU A 365 14.78 14.81 -1.20
N LYS A 366 14.25 15.80 -1.92
CA LYS A 366 14.74 17.20 -1.85
C LYS A 366 14.44 17.89 -0.52
N MET A 367 13.29 17.62 0.10
CA MET A 367 13.01 18.08 1.46
C MET A 367 14.01 17.49 2.46
N LYS A 368 14.28 16.18 2.39
CA LYS A 368 15.25 15.48 3.24
C LYS A 368 16.66 16.06 3.10
N GLU A 369 17.13 16.27 1.86
CA GLU A 369 18.40 16.94 1.58
C GLU A 369 18.46 18.34 2.23
N LEU A 370 17.42 19.16 2.03
CA LEU A 370 17.39 20.52 2.56
C LEU A 370 17.32 20.57 4.10
N ILE A 371 16.57 19.67 4.73
CA ILE A 371 16.53 19.55 6.19
C ILE A 371 17.92 19.20 6.72
N SER A 372 18.63 18.27 6.07
CA SER A 372 19.99 17.90 6.46
C SER A 372 20.95 19.08 6.37
N ILE A 373 20.89 19.86 5.29
CA ILE A 373 21.71 21.06 5.09
C ILE A 373 21.42 22.14 6.14
N LYS A 374 20.14 22.44 6.42
CA LYS A 374 19.77 23.54 7.32
C LYS A 374 19.94 23.19 8.81
N SER A 375 19.64 21.94 9.20
CA SER A 375 19.61 21.55 10.61
C SER A 375 20.81 20.72 11.07
N GLY A 376 21.61 20.20 10.14
CA GLY A 376 22.68 19.23 10.41
C GLY A 376 22.17 17.85 10.88
N LYS A 377 20.86 17.63 10.94
CA LYS A 377 20.26 16.37 11.38
C LYS A 377 19.95 15.48 10.18
N GLN A 378 20.25 14.21 10.32
CA GLN A 378 19.78 13.19 9.39
C GLN A 378 18.32 12.88 9.68
N VAL A 379 17.52 12.75 8.62
CA VAL A 379 16.10 12.40 8.66
C VAL A 379 15.90 11.26 7.69
N LEU A 380 15.09 10.28 8.07
CA LEU A 380 14.75 9.16 7.21
C LEU A 380 13.51 9.48 6.37
N SER A 381 13.48 8.99 5.12
CA SER A 381 12.32 9.18 4.24
C SER A 381 11.07 8.50 4.81
N VAL A 382 11.22 7.40 5.55
CA VAL A 382 10.12 6.73 6.29
C VAL A 382 9.51 7.62 7.37
N GLU A 383 10.30 8.46 8.05
CA GLU A 383 9.78 9.38 9.07
C GLU A 383 8.97 10.51 8.43
N LEU A 384 9.44 11.03 7.29
CA LEU A 384 8.72 12.02 6.50
C LEU A 384 7.43 11.42 5.93
N ASP A 385 7.46 10.19 5.44
CA ASP A 385 6.30 9.47 4.93
C ASP A 385 5.22 9.31 6.01
N LEU A 386 5.57 8.74 7.16
CA LEU A 386 4.66 8.56 8.29
C LEU A 386 4.05 9.90 8.75
N TRP A 387 4.84 10.96 8.77
CA TRP A 387 4.34 12.30 9.10
C TRP A 387 3.36 12.83 8.04
N LEU A 388 3.72 12.78 6.76
CA LEU A 388 2.88 13.29 5.66
C LEU A 388 1.57 12.50 5.58
N TRP A 389 1.65 11.18 5.67
CA TRP A 389 0.49 10.31 5.65
C TRP A 389 -0.42 10.55 6.86
N SER A 390 0.14 10.57 8.08
CA SER A 390 -0.60 10.86 9.31
C SER A 390 -1.25 12.25 9.29
N PHE A 391 -0.58 13.24 8.70
CA PHE A 391 -1.17 14.57 8.48
C PHE A 391 -2.37 14.48 7.52
N GLY A 392 -2.23 13.77 6.40
CA GLY A 392 -3.28 13.67 5.38
C GLY A 392 -4.57 13.01 5.88
N ILE A 393 -4.46 11.89 6.60
CA ILE A 393 -5.64 11.16 7.10
C ILE A 393 -6.45 11.94 8.14
N GLN A 394 -5.87 12.96 8.78
CA GLN A 394 -6.58 13.86 9.70
C GLN A 394 -7.54 14.83 8.99
N PHE A 395 -7.47 14.95 7.67
CA PHE A 395 -8.32 15.83 6.87
C PHE A 395 -9.21 15.03 5.91
N PRO A 396 -10.41 14.57 6.34
CA PRO A 396 -11.33 13.82 5.48
C PRO A 396 -11.76 14.58 4.21
N SER A 397 -11.61 15.91 4.19
CA SER A 397 -11.87 16.76 3.03
C SER A 397 -10.73 16.81 2.01
N LEU A 398 -9.57 16.24 2.32
CA LEU A 398 -8.39 16.23 1.45
C LEU A 398 -8.75 15.54 0.14
N GLN A 399 -8.78 16.31 -0.94
CA GLN A 399 -9.00 15.76 -2.27
C GLN A 399 -7.72 15.12 -2.76
N HIS A 400 -7.81 13.89 -3.22
CA HIS A 400 -6.69 13.12 -3.72
C HIS A 400 -7.05 12.47 -5.06
N HIS A 401 -6.03 12.09 -5.82
CA HIS A 401 -6.24 11.37 -7.06
C HIS A 401 -6.85 9.98 -6.78
N ARG A 402 -7.65 9.49 -7.74
CA ARG A 402 -8.30 8.18 -7.67
C ARG A 402 -7.81 7.35 -8.85
N THR A 403 -7.04 6.32 -8.55
CA THR A 403 -6.53 5.39 -9.54
C THR A 403 -6.90 3.99 -9.09
N LEU A 404 -7.53 3.23 -9.97
CA LEU A 404 -7.81 1.81 -9.73
C LEU A 404 -6.55 1.02 -10.07
N SER A 405 -5.82 0.53 -9.05
CA SER A 405 -4.52 -0.12 -9.22
C SER A 405 -4.25 -1.13 -8.11
N ILE A 406 -3.39 -2.11 -8.38
CA ILE A 406 -2.92 -3.08 -7.37
C ILE A 406 -1.72 -2.57 -6.55
N TYR A 407 -1.21 -1.37 -6.85
CA TYR A 407 0.08 -0.90 -6.32
C TYR A 407 -0.03 0.01 -5.09
N TYR A 408 -1.16 0.70 -4.85
CA TYR A 408 -1.32 1.61 -3.71
C TYR A 408 -2.77 1.90 -3.36
#